data_AF-A0A1M5V7S1-F1
#
_entry.id   AF-A0A1M5V7S1-F1
#
_cell.length_a   1.000
_cell.length_b   1.000
_cell.length_c   1.000
_cell.angle_alpha   90.00
_cell.angle_beta   90.00
_cell.angle_gamma   90.00
#
_symmetry.space_group_name_H-M   'P 1'
#
loop_
_entity.id
_entity.type
_entity.pdbx_description
1 polymer ?
#
loop_
_entity_poly.entity_id
_entity_poly.type
_entity_poly.pdbx_seq_one_letter_code
_entity_poly.pdbx_strand_id
1 'polypeptide(L)'
;MKATIICIGNRFVPADAAGPTVYDRLRELALPTGEIDLVDGGLQGLNLLPLLERGGRVVFVDAVSGFVDNDADRLVLLDGAEISTWPEQHRFDHGAGIGYLLAVLPQVCDGEMPREIAVVGIEGTYDAQLIERAARLSIEVARHGLQGSR
;
A
#
# COMPACT_ATOMS: atom_id res chain seq x y z
N MET A 1 2.41 -2.69 18.39
CA MET A 1 1.18 -2.14 17.77
C MET A 1 0.87 -3.03 16.58
N LYS A 2 -0.38 -3.41 16.33
CA LYS A 2 -0.71 -4.25 15.18
C LYS A 2 -0.65 -3.41 13.89
N ALA A 3 -0.08 -3.98 12.84
CA ALA A 3 -0.04 -3.38 11.51
C ALA A 3 -0.47 -4.42 10.47
N THR A 4 -1.00 -3.95 9.34
CA THR A 4 -1.35 -4.79 8.20
C THR A 4 -0.63 -4.27 6.96
N ILE A 5 0.13 -5.13 6.29
CA ILE A 5 0.68 -4.84 4.97
C ILE A 5 -0.25 -5.50 3.94
N ILE A 6 -0.79 -4.69 3.03
CA ILE A 6 -1.74 -5.13 1.99
C ILE A 6 -1.10 -4.87 0.63
N CYS A 7 -0.72 -5.94 -0.07
CA CYS A 7 -0.13 -5.83 -1.39
C CYS A 7 -1.21 -5.92 -2.47
N ILE A 8 -1.27 -4.91 -3.33
CA ILE A 8 -2.31 -4.69 -4.36
C ILE A 8 -1.71 -4.89 -5.74
N GLY A 9 -2.51 -5.39 -6.68
CA GLY A 9 -2.16 -5.47 -8.08
C GLY A 9 -2.45 -6.81 -8.72
N ASN A 10 -2.25 -6.88 -10.03
CA ASN A 10 -2.50 -8.05 -10.86
C ASN A 10 -1.20 -8.73 -11.28
N ARG A 11 -0.92 -9.91 -10.71
CA ARG A 11 0.25 -10.75 -11.06
C ARG A 11 0.37 -11.11 -12.55
N PHE A 12 -0.72 -11.01 -13.31
CA PHE A 12 -0.76 -11.34 -14.74
C PHE A 12 -0.56 -10.13 -15.66
N VAL A 13 -0.51 -8.92 -15.11
CA VAL A 13 -0.26 -7.68 -15.87
C VAL A 13 1.09 -7.13 -15.43
N PRO A 14 2.14 -7.18 -16.27
CA PRO A 14 3.50 -6.82 -15.86
C PRO A 14 3.64 -5.43 -15.23
N ALA A 15 2.90 -4.44 -15.74
CA ALA A 15 2.89 -3.08 -15.23
C ALA A 15 2.23 -2.93 -13.84
N ASP A 16 1.47 -3.94 -13.39
CA ASP A 16 0.68 -3.95 -12.16
C ASP A 16 1.13 -5.08 -11.19
N ALA A 17 2.16 -5.83 -11.57
CA ALA A 17 2.61 -7.00 -10.81
C ALA A 17 3.57 -6.66 -9.65
N ALA A 18 3.88 -5.37 -9.44
CA ALA A 18 4.86 -4.94 -8.43
C ALA A 18 4.41 -5.31 -7.00
N GLY A 19 3.17 -5.01 -6.62
CA GLY A 19 2.65 -5.34 -5.29
C GLY A 19 2.64 -6.85 -5.00
N PRO A 20 2.09 -7.72 -5.86
CA PRO A 20 2.19 -9.17 -5.69
C PRO A 20 3.63 -9.69 -5.62
N THR A 21 4.56 -9.09 -6.36
CA THR A 21 5.98 -9.47 -6.29
C THR A 21 6.60 -9.10 -4.94
N VAL A 22 6.23 -7.93 -4.37
CA VAL A 22 6.62 -7.57 -3.00
C VAL A 22 5.96 -8.48 -1.97
N TYR A 23 4.70 -8.90 -2.17
CA TYR A 23 4.04 -9.86 -1.29
C TYR A 23 4.81 -11.18 -1.20
N ASP A 24 5.19 -11.74 -2.34
CA ASP A 24 5.98 -12.97 -2.40
C ASP A 24 7.31 -12.79 -1.66
N ARG A 25 7.97 -11.63 -1.84
CA ARG A 25 9.20 -11.34 -1.12
C ARG A 25 8.99 -11.18 0.39
N LEU A 26 7.93 -10.49 0.82
CA LEU A 26 7.59 -10.32 2.24
C LEU A 26 7.26 -11.65 2.91
N ARG A 27 6.72 -12.64 2.19
CA ARG A 27 6.49 -13.98 2.72
C ARG A 27 7.78 -14.75 3.01
N GLU A 28 8.83 -14.47 2.25
CA GLU A 28 10.15 -15.06 2.46
C GLU A 28 10.89 -14.38 3.63
N LEU A 29 10.55 -13.13 3.91
CA LEU A 29 11.06 -12.40 5.07
C LEU A 29 10.27 -12.84 6.32
N ALA A 30 10.95 -13.32 7.35
CA ALA A 30 10.29 -13.70 8.60
C ALA A 30 9.70 -12.47 9.31
N LEU A 31 8.42 -12.17 9.04
CA LEU A 31 7.69 -11.09 9.68
C LEU A 31 7.45 -11.41 11.16
N PRO A 32 7.49 -10.41 12.07
CA PRO A 32 7.19 -10.63 13.48
C PRO A 32 5.76 -11.09 13.66
N THR A 33 5.60 -12.36 14.00
CA THR A 33 4.30 -13.02 14.13
C THR A 33 3.44 -12.31 15.19
N GLY A 34 2.21 -11.96 14.84
CA GLY A 34 1.26 -11.30 15.73
C GLY A 34 1.42 -9.78 15.84
N GLU A 35 2.46 -9.19 15.23
CA GLU A 35 2.64 -7.74 15.14
C GLU A 35 2.28 -7.19 13.75
N ILE A 36 2.63 -7.92 12.69
CA ILE A 36 2.37 -7.53 11.30
C ILE A 36 1.59 -8.64 10.60
N ASP A 37 0.38 -8.32 10.15
CA ASP A 37 -0.41 -9.16 9.26
C ASP A 37 -0.01 -8.86 7.80
N LEU A 38 0.19 -9.90 6.99
CA LEU A 38 0.51 -9.77 5.57
C LEU A 38 -0.65 -10.29 4.72
N VAL A 39 -1.17 -9.47 3.82
CA VAL A 39 -2.35 -9.76 3.00
C VAL A 39 -2.03 -9.60 1.51
N ASP A 40 -2.40 -10.61 0.71
CA ASP A 40 -2.51 -10.46 -0.74
C ASP A 40 -3.89 -9.83 -1.02
N GLY A 41 -3.90 -8.55 -1.32
CA GLY A 41 -5.11 -7.77 -1.57
C GLY A 41 -5.57 -7.82 -3.03
N GLY A 42 -4.73 -8.31 -3.95
CA GLY A 42 -5.06 -8.46 -5.37
C GLY A 42 -5.77 -7.24 -5.97
N LEU A 43 -6.98 -7.46 -6.49
CA LEU A 43 -7.83 -6.44 -7.14
C LEU A 43 -9.12 -6.14 -6.35
N GLN A 44 -9.09 -6.29 -5.02
CA GLN A 44 -10.30 -6.30 -4.20
C GLN A 44 -11.00 -4.93 -4.06
N GLY A 45 -10.31 -3.81 -4.28
CA GLY A 45 -10.90 -2.47 -4.21
C GLY A 45 -11.63 -2.23 -2.88
N LEU A 46 -12.93 -1.89 -2.92
CA LEU A 46 -13.74 -1.68 -1.71
C LEU A 46 -13.89 -2.92 -0.82
N ASN A 47 -13.68 -4.14 -1.33
CA ASN A 47 -13.71 -5.35 -0.51
C ASN A 47 -12.53 -5.41 0.48
N LEU A 48 -11.58 -4.46 0.41
CA LEU A 48 -10.52 -4.29 1.40
C LEU A 48 -10.98 -3.56 2.66
N LEU A 49 -12.13 -2.85 2.64
CA LEU A 49 -12.64 -2.07 3.79
C LEU A 49 -12.59 -2.83 5.13
N PRO A 50 -13.03 -4.10 5.23
CA PRO A 50 -12.99 -4.84 6.50
C PRO A 50 -11.58 -5.10 7.07
N LEU A 51 -10.54 -4.90 6.26
CA LEU A 51 -9.14 -4.97 6.70
C LEU A 51 -8.69 -3.65 7.34
N LEU A 52 -9.24 -2.52 6.89
CA LEU A 52 -8.91 -1.19 7.39
C LEU A 52 -9.67 -0.88 8.69
N GLU A 53 -10.83 -1.49 8.91
CA GLU A 53 -11.67 -1.31 10.10
C GLU A 53 -11.15 -2.01 11.38
N ARG A 54 -9.89 -2.46 11.37
CA ARG A 54 -9.25 -3.23 12.46
C ARG A 54 -8.36 -2.38 13.36
N GLY A 55 -8.25 -1.08 13.10
CA GLY A 55 -7.34 -0.17 13.77
C GLY A 55 -5.87 -0.42 13.43
N GLY A 56 -4.96 0.14 14.23
CA GLY A 56 -3.52 -0.02 14.03
C GLY A 56 -2.98 0.79 12.85
N ARG A 57 -2.03 0.23 12.11
CA ARG A 57 -1.47 0.85 10.89
C ARG A 57 -1.75 0.00 9.66
N VAL A 58 -1.98 0.64 8.53
CA VAL A 58 -2.13 -0.02 7.24
C VAL A 58 -1.06 0.49 6.28
N VAL A 59 -0.32 -0.44 5.67
CA VAL A 59 0.66 -0.14 4.63
C VAL A 59 0.19 -0.83 3.35
N PHE A 60 -0.22 -0.07 2.36
CA PHE A 60 -0.44 -0.59 1.03
C PHE A 60 0.88 -0.68 0.27
N VAL A 61 1.00 -1.69 -0.58
CA VAL A 61 2.08 -1.80 -1.56
C VAL A 61 1.45 -1.95 -2.93
N ASP A 62 1.77 -1.05 -3.85
CA ASP A 62 1.10 -0.99 -5.16
C ASP A 62 2.05 -0.54 -6.27
N ALA A 63 1.71 -0.87 -7.52
CA ALA A 63 2.27 -0.20 -8.68
C ALA A 63 1.66 1.19 -8.81
N VAL A 64 2.47 2.22 -9.03
CA VAL A 64 2.01 3.61 -9.14
C VAL A 64 2.58 4.31 -10.37
N SER A 65 2.01 5.45 -10.73
CA SER A 65 2.46 6.26 -11.87
C SER A 65 2.20 7.74 -11.65
N GLY A 66 3.11 8.60 -12.13
CA GLY A 66 2.98 10.05 -12.06
C GLY A 66 3.58 10.69 -10.80
N PHE A 67 4.43 9.97 -10.06
CA PHE A 67 5.02 10.44 -8.80
C PHE A 67 6.51 10.77 -8.91
N VAL A 68 7.21 10.22 -9.91
CA VAL A 68 8.66 10.40 -10.07
C VAL A 68 8.98 10.99 -11.45
N ASP A 69 9.73 12.09 -11.47
CA ASP A 69 10.10 12.79 -12.71
C ASP A 69 11.23 12.08 -13.49
N ASN A 70 11.92 11.13 -12.85
CA ASN A 70 13.03 10.40 -13.46
C ASN A 70 13.14 8.96 -12.92
N ASP A 71 13.85 8.12 -13.67
CA ASP A 71 14.07 6.70 -13.35
C ASP A 71 14.98 6.45 -12.13
N ALA A 72 15.51 7.50 -11.49
CA ALA A 72 16.53 7.35 -10.45
C ALA A 72 15.94 6.94 -9.09
N ASP A 73 14.71 7.36 -8.80
CA ASP A 73 13.97 6.89 -7.63
C ASP A 73 12.61 6.39 -8.08
N ARG A 74 12.42 5.07 -8.06
CA ARG A 74 11.19 4.38 -8.48
C ARG A 74 10.37 3.87 -7.30
N LEU A 75 10.81 4.19 -6.08
CA LEU A 75 10.13 3.83 -4.85
C LEU A 75 9.60 5.11 -4.21
N VAL A 76 8.30 5.18 -3.98
CA VAL A 76 7.66 6.34 -3.36
C VAL A 76 6.96 5.93 -2.06
N LEU A 77 6.97 6.82 -1.09
CA LEU A 77 6.25 6.67 0.17
C LEU A 77 5.25 7.80 0.30
N LEU A 78 3.97 7.45 0.32
CA LEU A 78 2.85 8.40 0.29
C LEU A 78 2.04 8.27 1.57
N ASP A 79 1.60 9.41 2.10
CA ASP A 79 0.62 9.44 3.19
C ASP A 79 -0.79 9.19 2.62
N GLY A 80 -1.56 8.30 3.26
CA GLY A 80 -2.96 8.05 2.87
C GLY A 80 -3.83 9.32 2.91
N ALA A 81 -3.53 10.27 3.79
CA ALA A 81 -4.20 11.56 3.83
C ALA A 81 -3.89 12.39 2.58
N GLU A 82 -2.64 12.42 2.12
CA GLU A 82 -2.23 13.09 0.88
C GLU A 82 -2.99 12.47 -0.30
N ILE A 83 -3.02 11.14 -0.42
CA ILE A 83 -3.68 10.43 -1.52
C ILE A 83 -5.18 10.73 -1.58
N SER A 84 -5.87 10.73 -0.44
CA SER A 84 -7.32 10.96 -0.38
C SER A 84 -7.77 12.33 -0.89
N THR A 85 -6.85 13.29 -1.00
CA THR A 85 -7.11 14.68 -1.40
C THR A 85 -6.63 15.03 -2.80
N TRP A 86 -6.07 14.05 -3.53
CA TRP A 86 -5.42 14.32 -4.80
C TRP A 86 -6.39 14.74 -5.93
N PRO A 87 -6.16 15.92 -6.55
CA PRO A 87 -7.16 16.60 -7.39
C PRO A 87 -7.51 15.88 -8.70
N GLU A 88 -6.66 14.98 -9.22
CA GLU A 88 -6.96 14.24 -10.46
C GLU A 88 -7.90 13.03 -10.25
N GLN A 89 -8.23 12.69 -9.00
CA GLN A 89 -9.10 11.56 -8.65
C GLN A 89 -10.60 11.91 -8.63
N HIS A 90 -11.06 12.91 -9.38
CA HIS A 90 -12.50 13.15 -9.60
C HIS A 90 -13.19 12.06 -10.44
N ARG A 91 -12.48 10.98 -10.79
CA ARG A 91 -13.07 9.75 -11.27
C ARG A 91 -13.44 8.90 -10.06
N PHE A 92 -14.62 9.12 -9.47
CA PHE A 92 -15.19 8.25 -8.43
C PHE A 92 -15.85 7.01 -9.07
N ASP A 93 -15.14 6.36 -10.00
CA ASP A 93 -15.59 5.11 -10.65
C ASP A 93 -14.75 3.92 -10.13
N HIS A 94 -15.11 2.71 -10.55
CA HIS A 94 -14.41 1.50 -10.10
C HIS A 94 -12.91 1.45 -10.48
N GLY A 95 -12.44 2.33 -11.37
CA GLY A 95 -11.04 2.44 -11.78
C GLY A 95 -10.18 3.38 -10.92
N ALA A 96 -10.77 4.03 -9.92
CA ALA A 96 -10.09 5.00 -9.04
C ALA A 96 -9.11 4.38 -8.03
N GLY A 97 -9.14 3.06 -7.86
CA GLY A 97 -8.19 2.31 -7.03
C GLY A 97 -8.21 2.69 -5.54
N ILE A 98 -7.02 2.70 -4.93
CA ILE A 98 -6.83 2.98 -3.49
C ILE A 98 -7.35 4.36 -3.09
N GLY A 99 -7.23 5.38 -3.95
CA GLY A 99 -7.69 6.74 -3.63
C GLY A 99 -9.19 6.79 -3.29
N TYR A 100 -10.02 6.09 -4.06
CA TYR A 100 -11.45 5.98 -3.78
C TYR A 100 -11.76 5.20 -2.51
N LEU A 101 -11.05 4.09 -2.27
CA LEU A 101 -11.16 3.34 -1.01
C LEU A 101 -10.90 4.26 0.20
N LEU A 102 -9.84 5.07 0.15
CA LEU A 102 -9.47 5.98 1.24
C LEU A 102 -10.46 7.15 1.40
N ALA A 103 -11.04 7.65 0.32
CA ALA A 103 -12.05 8.70 0.37
C ALA A 103 -13.41 8.22 0.96
N VAL A 104 -13.76 6.95 0.72
CA VAL A 104 -15.01 6.35 1.21
C VAL A 104 -14.87 5.84 2.64
N LEU A 105 -13.71 5.33 3.04
CA LEU A 105 -13.47 4.72 4.35
C LEU A 105 -14.04 5.53 5.54
N PRO A 106 -13.81 6.85 5.69
CA PRO A 106 -14.32 7.61 6.83
C PRO A 106 -15.86 7.72 6.88
N GLN A 107 -16.54 7.45 5.76
CA GLN A 107 -17.99 7.57 5.63
C GLN A 107 -18.72 6.26 5.94
N VAL A 108 -18.04 5.12 5.81
CA VAL A 108 -18.65 3.79 5.90
C VAL A 108 -18.01 2.89 6.96
N CYS A 109 -16.92 3.34 7.59
CA CYS A 109 -16.22 2.57 8.62
C CYS A 109 -17.11 2.36 9.85
N ASP A 110 -17.50 1.12 10.08
CA ASP A 110 -18.24 0.70 11.29
C ASP A 110 -17.31 0.15 12.41
N GLY A 111 -16.01 -0.02 12.11
CA GLY A 111 -14.99 -0.54 13.04
C GLY A 111 -14.02 0.52 13.59
N GLU A 112 -12.81 0.09 13.96
CA GLU A 112 -11.74 1.00 14.40
C GLU A 112 -10.97 1.51 13.18
N MET A 113 -10.97 2.83 12.96
CA MET A 113 -10.21 3.46 11.89
C MET A 113 -8.69 3.23 12.07
N PRO A 114 -7.92 3.04 10.99
CA PRO A 114 -6.47 3.03 11.07
C PRO A 114 -5.95 4.34 11.66
N ARG A 115 -4.95 4.24 12.54
CA ARG A 115 -4.25 5.41 13.08
C ARG A 115 -3.35 6.07 12.06
N GLU A 116 -2.89 5.29 11.09
CA GLU A 116 -1.99 5.71 10.03
C GLU A 116 -2.18 4.80 8.82
N ILE A 117 -2.19 5.41 7.65
CA ILE A 117 -2.25 4.73 6.36
C ILE A 117 -1.09 5.23 5.51
N ALA A 118 -0.33 4.32 4.93
CA ALA A 118 0.76 4.62 4.04
C ALA A 118 0.63 3.82 2.75
N VAL A 119 1.19 4.34 1.66
CA VAL A 119 1.37 3.60 0.41
C VAL A 119 2.84 3.58 0.04
N VAL A 120 3.40 2.39 -0.08
CA VAL A 120 4.70 2.13 -0.70
C VAL A 120 4.45 1.86 -2.18
N GLY A 121 4.67 2.87 -3.01
CA GLY A 121 4.45 2.80 -4.44
C GLY A 121 5.72 2.43 -5.20
N ILE A 122 5.58 1.57 -6.22
CA ILE A 122 6.65 1.25 -7.16
C ILE A 122 6.26 1.77 -8.54
N GLU A 123 7.05 2.68 -9.10
CA GLU A 123 6.79 3.30 -10.40
C GLU A 123 7.69 2.76 -11.51
N GLY A 124 7.08 2.36 -12.62
CA GLY A 124 7.79 1.84 -13.79
C GLY A 124 8.30 0.41 -13.63
N THR A 125 9.39 0.07 -14.34
CA THR A 125 9.97 -1.27 -14.26
C THR A 125 10.74 -1.48 -12.96
N TYR A 126 10.78 -2.71 -12.46
CA TYR A 126 11.45 -3.06 -11.21
C TYR A 126 12.35 -4.27 -11.39
N ASP A 127 13.37 -4.34 -10.54
CA ASP A 127 14.25 -5.49 -10.41
C ASP A 127 14.16 -6.07 -8.98
N ALA A 128 14.89 -7.16 -8.73
CA ALA A 128 14.89 -7.81 -7.42
C ALA A 128 15.38 -6.89 -6.29
N GLN A 129 16.28 -5.94 -6.57
CA GLN A 129 16.80 -5.01 -5.57
C GLN A 129 15.74 -3.98 -5.16
N LEU A 130 14.97 -3.47 -6.13
CA LEU A 130 13.87 -2.55 -5.85
C LEU A 130 12.75 -3.23 -5.05
N ILE A 131 12.42 -4.48 -5.39
CA ILE A 131 11.44 -5.29 -4.64
C ILE A 131 11.90 -5.52 -3.19
N GLU A 132 13.18 -5.86 -2.98
CA GLU A 132 13.75 -6.00 -1.64
C GLU A 132 13.66 -4.70 -0.83
N ARG A 133 13.98 -3.56 -1.46
CA ARG A 133 13.86 -2.24 -0.81
C ARG A 133 12.42 -1.92 -0.43
N ALA A 134 11.47 -2.15 -1.33
CA ALA A 134 10.05 -1.93 -1.06
C ALA A 134 9.54 -2.81 0.08
N ALA A 135 9.94 -4.08 0.11
CA ALA A 135 9.59 -5.00 1.19
C ALA A 135 10.12 -4.51 2.55
N ARG A 136 11.40 -4.10 2.62
CA ARG A 136 11.99 -3.56 3.86
C ARG A 136 11.31 -2.27 4.32
N LEU A 137 11.07 -1.35 3.39
CA LEU A 137 10.39 -0.09 3.69
C LEU A 137 8.98 -0.35 4.22
N SER A 138 8.26 -1.32 3.63
CA SER A 138 6.92 -1.71 4.10
C SER A 138 6.93 -2.21 5.54
N ILE A 139 7.94 -3.01 5.92
CA ILE A 139 8.13 -3.49 7.30
C ILE A 139 8.49 -2.33 8.24
N GLU A 140 9.35 -1.42 7.81
CA GLU A 140 9.79 -0.27 8.59
C GLU A 140 8.61 0.66 8.90
N VAL A 141 7.84 1.04 7.89
CA VAL A 141 6.63 1.85 8.03
C VAL A 141 5.59 1.14 8.89
N ALA A 142 5.39 -0.17 8.70
CA ALA A 142 4.48 -0.95 9.53
C ALA A 142 4.86 -0.93 11.02
N ARG A 143 6.16 -0.90 11.35
CA ARG A 143 6.66 -0.87 12.73
C ARG A 143 6.71 0.52 13.34
N HIS A 144 7.15 1.51 12.58
CA HIS A 144 7.55 2.82 13.09
C HIS A 144 6.67 3.98 12.60
N GLY A 145 5.87 3.77 11.56
CA GLY A 145 5.07 4.80 10.91
C GLY A 145 5.86 5.64 9.91
N LEU A 146 5.20 6.61 9.30
CA LEU A 146 5.74 7.47 8.24
C LEU A 146 6.88 8.37 8.73
N GLN A 147 6.78 8.91 9.95
CA GLN A 147 7.81 9.81 10.50
C GLN A 147 9.16 9.13 10.79
N GLY A 148 9.18 7.80 10.93
CA GLY A 148 10.41 7.04 11.13
C GLY A 148 11.07 6.58 9.83
N SER A 149 10.42 6.78 8.67
CA SER A 149 10.77 6.15 7.40
C SER A 149 11.01 7.16 6.24
N ARG A 150 10.97 8.47 6.53
CA ARG A 150 11.30 9.57 5.60
C ARG A 150 12.72 10.09 5.85
#